data_AF-A0A2R3Z6Z5-F1
#
_entry.id   AF-A0A2R3Z6Z5-F1
#
_cell.length_a   1.000
_cell.length_b   1.000
_cell.length_c   1.000
_cell.angle_alpha   90.00
_cell.angle_beta   90.00
_cell.angle_gamma   90.00
#
_symmetry.space_group_name_H-M   'P 1'
#
loop_
_entity.id
_entity.type
_entity.pdbx_description
1 polymer ?
#
loop_
_entity_poly.entity_id
_entity_poly.type
_entity_poly.pdbx_seq_one_letter_code
_entity_poly.pdbx_strand_id
1 'polypeptide(L)'
;MRKEQILILILIGIIYSCETNLNQNSAEYIPKEKWNNLNDLNGEWIELERDKEGYFLYDPCDGQTPEIIIDNKSILLKHQIDEPTKFEISEYNVTNDSILIKSQNENLKAEFIFKLIKQKKNLILFKWNFPKYKNQGKRVITRLKLAKKLRVVKNPCDIEKVPEQEFLPVEFN
;
A
#
# COMPACT_ATOMS: atom_id res chain seq x y z
N MET A 1 44.39 4.52 42.83
CA MET A 1 43.79 4.17 41.52
C MET A 1 43.07 5.39 40.99
N ARG A 2 43.33 5.74 39.74
CA ARG A 2 43.18 7.10 39.18
C ARG A 2 41.76 7.37 38.70
N LYS A 3 41.32 8.63 38.86
CA LYS A 3 40.04 9.22 38.39
C LYS A 3 39.74 8.95 36.90
N GLU A 4 40.73 8.52 36.12
CA GLU A 4 40.63 8.16 34.71
C GLU A 4 39.82 6.88 34.44
N GLN A 5 39.76 5.92 35.38
CA GLN A 5 38.99 4.68 35.18
C GLN A 5 37.47 4.86 35.34
N ILE A 6 37.03 5.90 36.06
CA ILE A 6 35.60 6.17 36.30
C ILE A 6 34.96 6.81 35.06
N LEU A 7 35.72 7.58 34.27
CA LEU A 7 35.20 8.25 33.07
C LEU A 7 34.86 7.26 31.94
N ILE A 8 35.63 6.17 31.82
CA ILE A 8 35.45 5.15 30.78
C ILE A 8 34.17 4.34 31.01
N LEU A 9 33.81 4.05 32.27
CA LEU A 9 32.60 3.30 32.60
C LEU A 9 31.31 4.09 32.32
N ILE A 10 31.34 5.42 32.46
CA ILE A 10 30.19 6.28 32.16
C ILE A 10 29.93 6.36 30.65
N LEU A 11 30.98 6.40 29.83
CA LEU A 11 30.85 6.42 28.37
C LEU A 11 30.26 5.11 27.81
N ILE A 12 30.63 3.95 28.36
CA ILE A 12 30.05 2.66 27.94
C ILE A 12 28.55 2.58 28.27
N GLY A 13 28.13 3.14 29.42
CA GLY A 13 26.71 3.17 29.81
C GLY A 13 25.82 4.03 28.89
N ILE A 14 26.37 5.10 28.31
CA ILE A 14 25.62 5.96 27.38
C ILE A 14 25.49 5.30 25.99
N ILE A 15 26.51 4.55 25.54
CA ILE A 15 26.43 3.80 24.28
C ILE A 15 25.37 2.69 24.38
N TYR A 16 25.30 1.98 25.51
CA TYR A 16 24.28 0.94 25.73
C TYR A 16 22.85 1.47 25.89
N SER A 17 22.67 2.72 26.30
CA SER A 17 21.33 3.33 26.42
C SER A 17 20.77 3.83 25.07
N CYS A 18 21.62 3.96 24.05
CA CYS A 18 21.19 4.41 22.71
C CYS A 18 20.69 3.25 21.82
N GLU A 19 21.05 2.00 22.11
CA GLU A 19 20.66 0.84 21.30
C GLU A 19 19.29 0.23 21.65
N THR A 20 18.72 0.53 22.82
CA THR A 20 17.48 -0.14 23.27
C THR A 20 16.18 0.55 22.86
N ASN A 21 16.21 1.64 22.10
CA ASN A 21 15.00 2.39 21.71
C ASN A 21 14.64 2.35 20.20
N LEU A 22 15.26 1.47 19.40
CA LEU A 22 14.98 1.38 17.96
C LEU A 22 14.14 0.17 17.52
N ASN A 23 13.72 -0.72 18.43
CA ASN A 23 13.12 -2.01 18.05
C ASN A 23 11.74 -2.27 18.64
N GLN A 24 10.75 -1.40 18.40
CA GLN A 24 9.35 -1.71 18.73
C GLN A 24 8.29 -1.44 17.65
N ASN A 25 8.62 -1.06 16.41
CA ASN A 25 7.57 -0.81 15.40
C ASN A 25 7.78 -1.40 13.98
N SER A 26 8.80 -2.22 13.76
CA SER A 26 8.91 -2.99 12.51
C SER A 26 8.35 -4.40 12.70
N ALA A 27 7.03 -4.50 12.90
CA ALA A 27 6.36 -5.76 12.66
C ALA A 27 6.61 -6.13 11.18
N GLU A 28 7.51 -7.08 10.97
CA GLU A 28 7.86 -7.59 9.66
C GLU A 28 6.59 -8.16 9.03
N TYR A 29 6.16 -7.59 7.90
CA TYR A 29 4.97 -8.08 7.21
C TYR A 29 5.27 -9.46 6.63
N ILE A 30 4.60 -10.48 7.18
CA ILE A 30 4.68 -11.84 6.68
C ILE A 30 3.77 -11.96 5.44
N PRO A 31 4.30 -12.43 4.30
CA PRO A 31 3.52 -12.66 3.10
C PRO A 31 2.30 -13.53 3.38
N LYS A 32 1.13 -13.05 2.97
CA LYS A 32 -0.14 -13.73 3.25
C LYS A 32 -0.42 -14.82 2.20
N GLU A 33 -0.60 -16.06 2.66
CA GLU A 33 -0.87 -17.21 1.79
C GLU A 33 -2.37 -17.44 1.54
N LYS A 34 -3.21 -16.99 2.46
CA LYS A 34 -4.67 -17.04 2.34
C LYS A 34 -5.35 -15.89 3.10
N TRP A 35 -6.53 -15.49 2.65
CA TRP A 35 -7.43 -14.64 3.43
C TRP A 35 -8.22 -15.48 4.43
N ASN A 36 -8.40 -14.95 5.63
CA ASN A 36 -9.23 -15.56 6.68
C ASN A 36 -10.50 -14.73 6.93
N ASN A 37 -10.40 -13.40 6.86
CA ASN A 37 -11.52 -12.48 7.09
C ASN A 37 -11.23 -11.09 6.51
N LEU A 38 -12.21 -10.18 6.58
CA LEU A 38 -12.07 -8.79 6.12
C LEU A 38 -10.94 -8.02 6.83
N ASN A 39 -10.72 -8.25 8.14
CA ASN A 39 -9.73 -7.50 8.92
C ASN A 39 -8.30 -7.69 8.38
N ASP A 40 -8.08 -8.76 7.63
CA ASP A 40 -6.82 -9.01 6.95
C ASP A 40 -6.46 -7.93 5.92
N LEU A 41 -7.46 -7.22 5.39
CA LEU A 41 -7.28 -6.08 4.49
C LEU A 41 -7.09 -4.75 5.22
N ASN A 42 -7.40 -4.66 6.52
CA ASN A 42 -7.37 -3.39 7.24
C ASN A 42 -6.03 -2.70 7.16
N GLY A 43 -6.04 -1.39 6.96
CA GLY A 43 -4.88 -0.52 6.87
C GLY A 43 -4.72 0.12 5.49
N GLU A 44 -3.50 0.60 5.24
CA GLU A 44 -3.19 1.43 4.08
C GLU A 44 -2.47 0.63 3.00
N TRP A 45 -2.92 0.85 1.77
CA TRP A 45 -2.41 0.25 0.55
C TRP A 45 -2.10 1.35 -0.45
N ILE A 46 -1.11 1.10 -1.31
CA ILE A 46 -0.68 2.05 -2.33
C ILE A 46 -0.58 1.34 -3.68
N GLU A 47 -1.00 2.04 -4.74
CA GLU A 47 -0.93 1.54 -6.11
C GLU A 47 0.52 1.47 -6.62
N LEU A 48 0.77 0.46 -7.45
CA LEU A 48 2.05 0.22 -8.10
C LEU A 48 1.88 0.18 -9.61
N GLU A 49 2.87 0.75 -10.30
CA GLU A 49 3.00 0.68 -11.74
C GLU A 49 3.99 -0.40 -12.15
N ARG A 50 4.02 -0.73 -13.45
CA ARG A 50 4.87 -1.80 -13.99
C ARG A 50 5.67 -1.32 -15.20
N ASP A 51 6.93 -1.72 -15.24
CA ASP A 51 7.79 -1.62 -16.42
C ASP A 51 8.51 -2.96 -16.65
N LYS A 52 9.52 -2.95 -17.53
CA LYS A 52 10.33 -4.13 -17.87
C LYS A 52 11.11 -4.72 -16.68
N GLU A 53 11.37 -3.94 -15.63
CA GLU A 53 12.09 -4.37 -14.43
C GLU A 53 11.14 -4.89 -13.34
N GLY A 54 9.83 -4.71 -13.53
CA GLY A 54 8.78 -5.21 -12.64
C GLY A 54 7.94 -4.09 -12.05
N TYR A 55 7.37 -4.35 -10.87
CA TYR A 55 6.50 -3.40 -10.18
C TYR A 55 7.29 -2.40 -9.36
N PHE A 56 6.89 -1.13 -9.42
CA PHE A 56 7.54 -0.02 -8.74
C PHE A 56 6.51 0.99 -8.23
N LEU A 57 6.94 1.84 -7.30
CA LEU A 57 6.16 2.98 -6.83
C LEU A 57 6.40 4.18 -7.75
N TYR A 58 5.35 4.69 -8.38
CA TYR A 58 5.43 5.89 -9.22
C TYR A 58 5.09 7.13 -8.39
N ASP A 59 5.97 8.12 -8.43
CA ASP A 59 5.83 9.42 -7.76
C ASP A 59 5.52 10.49 -8.83
N PRO A 60 4.23 10.85 -9.01
CA PRO A 60 3.79 11.77 -10.05
C PRO A 60 4.18 13.22 -9.73
N CYS A 61 4.19 14.09 -10.74
CA CYS A 61 4.45 15.52 -10.52
C CYS A 61 3.29 16.26 -9.88
N ASP A 62 2.08 15.97 -10.35
CA ASP A 62 0.86 16.55 -9.81
C ASP A 62 0.18 15.54 -8.89
N GLY A 63 -0.15 15.97 -7.68
CA GLY A 63 -0.92 15.19 -6.72
C GLY A 63 -0.09 14.16 -5.96
N GLN A 64 -0.63 12.95 -5.82
CA GLN A 64 -0.01 11.86 -5.06
C GLN A 64 -0.20 10.51 -5.75
N THR A 65 0.61 9.51 -5.42
CA THR A 65 0.30 8.13 -5.81
C THR A 65 -1.06 7.72 -5.20
N PRO A 66 -1.97 7.09 -5.96
CA PRO A 66 -3.24 6.64 -5.42
C PRO A 66 -3.08 5.67 -4.24
N GLU A 67 -3.90 5.84 -3.22
CA GLU A 67 -3.91 5.02 -2.01
C GLU A 67 -5.31 4.48 -1.72
N ILE A 68 -5.36 3.33 -1.05
CA ILE A 68 -6.58 2.70 -0.58
C ILE A 68 -6.46 2.48 0.92
N ILE A 69 -7.35 3.09 1.70
CA ILE A 69 -7.45 2.86 3.14
C ILE A 69 -8.69 2.02 3.40
N ILE A 70 -8.48 0.88 4.07
CA ILE A 70 -9.55 -0.07 4.36
C ILE A 70 -9.65 -0.22 5.87
N ASP A 71 -10.88 -0.13 6.37
CA ASP A 71 -11.23 -0.58 7.71
C ASP A 71 -12.43 -1.53 7.66
N ASN A 72 -12.91 -1.97 8.82
CA ASN A 72 -14.01 -2.93 8.91
C ASN A 72 -15.35 -2.43 8.35
N LYS A 73 -15.49 -1.12 8.14
CA LYS A 73 -16.75 -0.47 7.79
C LYS A 73 -16.69 0.27 6.46
N SER A 74 -15.50 0.61 5.98
CA SER A 74 -15.35 1.48 4.82
C SER A 74 -14.08 1.24 4.02
N ILE A 75 -14.15 1.66 2.77
CA ILE A 75 -13.02 1.78 1.84
C ILE A 75 -12.94 3.24 1.43
N LEU A 76 -11.78 3.85 1.64
CA LEU A 76 -11.47 5.21 1.20
C LEU A 76 -10.44 5.12 0.06
N LEU A 77 -10.84 5.56 -1.13
CA LEU A 77 -9.97 5.70 -2.28
C LEU A 77 -9.42 7.12 -2.27
N LYS A 78 -8.10 7.30 -2.13
CA LYS A 78 -7.42 8.58 -2.37
C LYS A 78 -6.90 8.56 -3.80
N HIS A 79 -7.46 9.40 -4.65
CA HIS A 79 -7.06 9.51 -6.05
C HIS A 79 -5.79 10.36 -6.19
N GLN A 80 -5.23 10.41 -7.40
CA GLN A 80 -4.03 11.20 -7.65
C GLN A 80 -4.27 12.69 -7.45
N ILE A 81 -5.31 13.23 -8.08
CA ILE A 81 -5.65 14.67 -8.09
C ILE A 81 -7.02 14.94 -7.46
N ASP A 82 -7.97 14.02 -7.63
CA ASP A 82 -9.34 14.20 -7.15
C ASP A 82 -9.49 13.97 -5.64
N GLU A 83 -10.54 14.58 -5.06
CA GLU A 83 -10.91 14.40 -3.65
C GLU A 83 -11.15 12.93 -3.28
N PRO A 84 -10.72 12.47 -2.09
CA PRO A 84 -10.92 11.10 -1.67
C PRO A 84 -12.39 10.65 -1.70
N THR A 85 -12.65 9.46 -2.22
CA THR A 85 -13.99 8.88 -2.29
C THR A 85 -14.14 7.76 -1.26
N LYS A 86 -15.09 7.93 -0.34
CA LYS A 86 -15.42 6.93 0.68
C LYS A 86 -16.60 6.07 0.24
N PHE A 87 -16.51 4.76 0.47
CA PHE A 87 -17.58 3.79 0.34
C PHE A 87 -17.80 3.05 1.66
N GLU A 88 -19.04 2.90 2.07
CA GLU A 88 -19.44 2.07 3.20
C GLU A 88 -19.58 0.61 2.76
N ILE A 89 -18.99 -0.30 3.53
CA ILE A 89 -19.04 -1.74 3.28
C ILE A 89 -20.40 -2.26 3.72
N SER A 90 -21.15 -2.85 2.79
CA SER A 90 -22.45 -3.47 3.08
C SER A 90 -22.38 -4.98 3.19
N GLU A 91 -21.52 -5.63 2.40
CA GLU A 91 -21.36 -7.08 2.38
C GLU A 91 -19.92 -7.43 1.97
N TYR A 92 -19.40 -8.54 2.47
CA TYR A 92 -18.16 -9.12 1.95
C TYR A 92 -18.23 -10.65 1.89
N ASN A 93 -17.50 -11.22 0.95
CA ASN A 93 -17.31 -12.66 0.80
C ASN A 93 -15.80 -12.96 0.77
N VAL A 94 -15.38 -13.93 1.57
CA VAL A 94 -13.98 -14.35 1.68
C VAL A 94 -13.81 -15.75 1.12
N THR A 95 -12.84 -15.89 0.24
CA THR A 95 -12.32 -17.18 -0.24
C THR A 95 -10.85 -17.30 0.17
N ASN A 96 -10.24 -18.44 -0.10
CA ASN A 96 -8.82 -18.64 0.24
C ASN A 96 -7.91 -17.59 -0.41
N ASP A 97 -8.16 -17.19 -1.65
CA ASP A 97 -7.26 -16.31 -2.41
C ASP A 97 -7.85 -14.93 -2.72
N SER A 98 -9.15 -14.71 -2.47
CA SER A 98 -9.78 -13.41 -2.70
C SER A 98 -10.77 -12.98 -1.64
N ILE A 99 -10.91 -11.65 -1.47
CA ILE A 99 -12.01 -11.01 -0.75
C ILE A 99 -12.78 -10.15 -1.75
N LEU A 100 -14.07 -10.40 -1.89
CA LEU A 100 -15.03 -9.54 -2.59
C LEU A 100 -15.74 -8.66 -1.56
N ILE A 101 -15.78 -7.36 -1.80
CA ILE A 101 -16.48 -6.38 -0.97
C ILE A 101 -17.52 -5.68 -1.83
N LYS A 102 -18.78 -5.71 -1.40
CA LYS A 102 -19.83 -4.84 -1.94
C LYS A 102 -19.95 -3.64 -1.02
N SER A 103 -20.03 -2.46 -1.63
CA SER A 103 -20.01 -1.20 -0.92
C SER A 103 -20.79 -0.14 -1.66
N GLN A 104 -21.10 0.96 -0.98
CA GLN A 104 -21.82 2.07 -1.59
C GLN A 104 -21.50 3.39 -0.90
N ASN A 105 -21.70 4.48 -1.63
CA ASN A 105 -21.87 5.81 -1.07
C ASN A 105 -23.23 6.37 -1.51
N GLU A 106 -23.49 7.65 -1.21
CA GLU A 106 -24.78 8.30 -1.53
C GLU A 106 -25.16 8.20 -3.01
N ASN A 107 -24.18 8.10 -3.91
CA ASN A 107 -24.38 8.25 -5.35
C ASN A 107 -24.08 6.99 -6.17
N LEU A 108 -23.37 6.02 -5.59
CA LEU A 108 -22.74 4.92 -6.33
C LEU A 108 -22.61 3.64 -5.50
N LYS A 109 -22.95 2.50 -6.12
CA LYS A 109 -22.57 1.17 -5.66
C LYS A 109 -21.27 0.75 -6.31
N ALA A 110 -20.42 0.08 -5.55
CA ALA A 110 -19.11 -0.40 -5.99
C ALA A 110 -18.84 -1.82 -5.49
N GLU A 111 -18.22 -2.62 -6.34
CA GLU A 111 -17.70 -3.93 -6.00
C GLU A 111 -16.18 -3.89 -6.09
N PHE A 112 -15.51 -4.33 -5.02
CA PHE A 112 -14.06 -4.35 -4.92
C PHE A 112 -13.58 -5.79 -4.68
N ILE A 113 -12.57 -6.23 -5.42
CA ILE A 113 -12.01 -7.58 -5.30
C ILE A 113 -10.52 -7.46 -5.00
N PHE A 114 -10.08 -8.11 -3.93
CA PHE A 114 -8.69 -8.18 -3.50
C PHE A 114 -8.19 -9.61 -3.63
N LYS A 115 -7.27 -9.88 -4.56
CA LYS A 115 -6.77 -11.23 -4.85
C LYS A 115 -5.27 -11.36 -4.56
N LEU A 116 -4.89 -12.41 -3.82
CA LEU A 116 -3.49 -12.73 -3.54
C LEU A 116 -2.75 -13.10 -4.83
N ILE A 117 -1.56 -12.53 -5.05
CA ILE A 117 -0.67 -12.93 -6.15
C ILE A 117 0.35 -13.93 -5.59
N LYS A 118 0.04 -15.24 -5.70
CA LYS A 118 0.82 -16.32 -5.06
C LYS A 118 2.32 -16.30 -5.38
N GLN A 119 2.71 -15.89 -6.58
CA GLN A 119 4.11 -15.87 -7.03
C GLN A 119 4.88 -14.61 -6.58
N LYS A 120 4.17 -13.54 -6.20
CA LYS A 120 4.76 -12.24 -5.81
C LYS A 120 4.29 -11.90 -4.41
N LYS A 121 4.98 -12.49 -3.43
CA LYS A 121 4.77 -12.25 -2.01
C LYS A 121 4.67 -10.73 -1.77
N ASN A 122 3.59 -10.29 -1.12
CA ASN A 122 3.26 -8.89 -0.79
C ASN A 122 2.55 -8.05 -1.86
N LEU A 123 2.27 -8.60 -3.04
CA LEU A 123 1.45 -7.92 -4.04
C LEU A 123 0.03 -8.47 -4.06
N ILE A 124 -0.94 -7.57 -4.16
CA ILE A 124 -2.36 -7.88 -4.27
C ILE A 124 -2.87 -7.33 -5.60
N LEU A 125 -3.64 -8.14 -6.32
CA LEU A 125 -4.44 -7.65 -7.44
C LEU A 125 -5.72 -7.04 -6.89
N PHE A 126 -5.84 -5.73 -7.01
CA PHE A 126 -7.04 -4.97 -6.71
C PHE A 126 -7.86 -4.79 -7.99
N LYS A 127 -9.15 -5.11 -7.92
CA LYS A 127 -10.10 -4.84 -9.00
C LYS A 127 -11.29 -4.07 -8.47
N TRP A 128 -11.85 -3.23 -9.32
CA TRP A 128 -13.09 -2.52 -9.03
C TRP A 128 -14.08 -2.68 -10.18
N ASN A 129 -15.35 -2.60 -9.83
CA ASN A 129 -16.47 -2.52 -10.74
C ASN A 129 -17.48 -1.51 -10.19
N PHE A 130 -17.84 -0.53 -11.00
CA PHE A 130 -18.88 0.47 -10.75
C PHE A 130 -20.03 0.22 -11.72
N PRO A 131 -21.04 -0.61 -11.35
CA PRO A 131 -22.06 -1.09 -12.28
C PRO A 131 -22.83 0.03 -12.99
N LYS A 132 -23.10 1.14 -12.28
CA LYS A 132 -23.81 2.32 -12.81
C LYS A 132 -23.15 2.90 -14.06
N TYR A 133 -21.82 2.90 -14.10
CA TYR A 133 -21.04 3.49 -15.19
C TYR A 133 -20.45 2.47 -16.16
N LYS A 134 -20.72 1.17 -15.95
CA LYS A 134 -20.03 0.07 -16.64
C LYS A 134 -18.50 0.24 -16.63
N ASN A 135 -17.99 0.88 -15.57
CA ASN A 135 -16.57 1.15 -15.41
C ASN A 135 -15.98 0.07 -14.51
N GLN A 136 -14.98 -0.62 -15.02
CA GLN A 136 -14.24 -1.64 -14.28
C GLN A 136 -12.76 -1.46 -14.55
N GLY A 137 -11.93 -1.86 -13.60
CA GLY A 137 -10.50 -1.78 -13.75
C GLY A 137 -9.76 -2.67 -12.76
N LYS A 138 -8.44 -2.68 -12.91
CA LYS A 138 -7.54 -3.45 -12.07
C LYS A 138 -6.21 -2.73 -11.90
N ARG A 139 -5.61 -2.88 -10.71
CA ARG A 139 -4.29 -2.38 -10.34
C ARG A 139 -3.60 -3.38 -9.42
N VAL A 140 -2.28 -3.28 -9.32
CA VAL A 140 -1.53 -4.00 -8.30
C VAL A 140 -1.26 -3.05 -7.16
N ILE A 141 -1.51 -3.52 -5.94
CA ILE A 141 -1.30 -2.74 -4.72
C ILE A 141 -0.38 -3.51 -3.77
N THR A 142 0.28 -2.77 -2.90
CA THR A 142 1.04 -3.31 -1.76
C THR A 142 0.69 -2.55 -0.49
N ARG A 143 1.06 -3.10 0.66
CA ARG A 143 0.96 -2.37 1.93
C ARG A 143 1.85 -1.14 1.88
N LEU A 144 1.35 0.02 2.31
CA LEU A 144 2.11 1.28 2.28
C LEU A 144 3.47 1.16 2.99
N LYS A 145 3.52 0.45 4.12
CA LYS A 145 4.77 0.20 4.87
C LYS A 145 5.82 -0.58 4.06
N LEU A 146 5.39 -1.41 3.11
CA LEU A 146 6.28 -2.19 2.24
C LEU A 146 6.70 -1.45 0.98
N ALA A 147 5.93 -0.45 0.56
CA ALA A 147 6.25 0.36 -0.61
C ALA A 147 7.62 1.05 -0.48
N LYS A 148 8.04 1.38 0.75
CA LYS A 148 9.38 1.92 1.05
C LYS A 148 10.55 1.01 0.63
N LYS A 149 10.30 -0.28 0.42
CA LYS A 149 11.30 -1.26 -0.03
C LYS A 149 11.32 -1.44 -1.54
N LEU A 150 10.40 -0.81 -2.27
CA LEU A 150 10.30 -0.91 -3.72
C LEU A 150 11.17 0.15 -4.39
N ARG A 151 11.53 -0.11 -5.65
CA ARG A 151 12.06 0.93 -6.53
C ARG A 151 11.01 2.04 -6.65
N VAL A 152 11.47 3.29 -6.54
CA VAL A 152 10.65 4.48 -6.74
C VAL A 152 11.09 5.13 -8.05
N VAL A 153 10.13 5.42 -8.92
CA VAL A 153 10.37 6.18 -10.15
C VAL A 153 9.65 7.51 -10.00
N LYS A 154 10.43 8.58 -10.04
CA LYS A 154 9.91 9.94 -9.96
C LYS A 154 9.73 10.49 -11.36
N ASN A 155 8.58 11.07 -11.63
CA ASN A 155 8.42 11.87 -12.83
C ASN A 155 9.31 13.12 -12.69
N PRO A 156 10.16 13.46 -13.67
CA PRO A 156 10.92 14.72 -13.62
C PRO A 156 9.96 15.91 -13.70
N CYS A 157 9.94 16.72 -12.64
CA CYS A 157 9.07 17.89 -12.52
C CYS A 157 9.87 19.17 -12.77
N ASP A 158 10.30 19.38 -14.01
CA ASP A 158 10.88 20.64 -14.48
C ASP A 158 9.86 21.43 -15.34
N ILE A 159 10.18 22.71 -15.59
CA ILE A 159 9.31 23.82 -16.03
C ILE A 159 8.39 23.51 -17.23
N GLU A 160 8.71 22.49 -18.03
CA GLU A 160 7.87 21.97 -19.11
C GLU A 160 7.35 20.57 -18.72
N LYS A 161 6.02 20.42 -18.60
CA LYS A 161 5.37 19.14 -18.33
C LYS A 161 5.79 18.12 -19.40
N VAL A 162 6.72 17.24 -19.09
CA VAL A 162 7.00 16.05 -19.90
C VAL A 162 5.85 15.06 -19.74
N PRO A 163 5.41 14.39 -20.82
CA PRO A 163 4.38 13.37 -20.74
C PRO A 163 4.71 12.32 -19.69
N GLU A 164 3.71 11.87 -18.94
CA GLU A 164 3.89 10.78 -17.97
C GLU A 164 4.46 9.54 -18.64
N GLN A 165 5.26 8.77 -17.88
CA GLN A 165 5.85 7.55 -18.37
C GLN A 165 4.77 6.54 -18.79
N GLU A 166 4.89 5.95 -19.98
CA GLU A 166 4.02 4.85 -20.38
C GLU A 166 4.31 3.60 -19.54
N PHE A 167 3.27 3.07 -18.89
CA PHE A 167 3.37 1.89 -18.05
C PHE A 167 2.92 0.62 -18.78
N LEU A 168 3.58 -0.50 -18.47
CA LEU A 168 3.14 -1.80 -18.96
C LEU A 168 1.83 -2.23 -18.25
N PRO A 169 0.94 -2.96 -18.94
CA PRO A 169 -0.30 -3.41 -18.34
C PRO A 169 -0.06 -4.40 -17.19
N VAL A 170 -1.05 -4.47 -16.29
CA VAL A 170 -1.11 -5.48 -15.21
C VAL A 170 -1.18 -6.88 -15.80
N GLU A 171 -0.20 -7.73 -15.46
CA GLU A 171 -0.05 -9.09 -16.01
C GLU A 171 -1.01 -10.12 -15.40
N PHE A 172 -1.69 -9.78 -14.30
CA PHE A 172 -2.55 -10.70 -13.55
C PHE A 172 -4.03 -10.58 -13.94
N ASN A 173 -4.72 -11.72 -13.91
CA ASN A 173 -6.17 -11.86 -14.16
C ASN A 173 -6.93 -12.38 -12.94
#